data_AF-A0A964IPW7-F1
#
_entry.id   AF-A0A964IPW7-F1
#
_cell.length_a   1.000
_cell.length_b   1.000
_cell.length_c   1.000
_cell.angle_alpha   90.00
_cell.angle_beta   90.00
_cell.angle_gamma   90.00
#
_symmetry.space_group_name_H-M   'P 1'
#
loop_
_entity.id
_entity.type
_entity.pdbx_description
1 polymer ?
#
loop_
_entity_poly.entity_id
_entity_poly.type
_entity_poly.pdbx_seq_one_letter_code
_entity_poly.pdbx_strand_id
1 'polypeptide(L)'
;MNNAQSPAVLAGASEARCWTQILLRYREPSLLRSIVELGITFGPLAALWMVMWLFYSYGFWWLSLLLALPAAGFLVRLFMIQHDCGHGAFFRHRLANDWIGRALGVLTLTPYDFWRRTHSIHHATSGNLERRGIGDIDTLTVSEYLALSHWGRLKYRLYRHPAVMFGVGPAYLFIVQHRLPVGLMRAGLVPWLSTLGTNAAIAIFAGVLIWQIGFGAFMLVHLPIMMLAATMGVWLFYVQHQFEHTQWADNETWDLHEVALHGSSYYVLPGFLSWFTANIGIHHVHHLCSKIPYYRLPRVLRENPELGAIGRLTLWDSIKCVRLVLWDESAKKLISFREMRSLQAGVQPA
;
A
#
# COMPACT_ATOMS: atom_id res chain seq x y z
N MET A 1 -30.33 41.47 7.90
CA MET A 1 -29.36 40.44 8.34
C MET A 1 -29.29 39.36 7.27
N ASN A 2 -28.45 39.56 6.25
CA ASN A 2 -28.12 38.56 5.23
C ASN A 2 -26.65 38.78 4.90
N ASN A 3 -25.76 38.07 5.61
CA ASN A 3 -24.35 38.03 5.27
C ASN A 3 -24.19 37.06 4.10
N ALA A 4 -24.43 37.57 2.89
CA ALA A 4 -23.90 36.98 1.68
C ALA A 4 -22.37 37.11 1.75
N GLN A 5 -21.70 36.02 2.12
CA GLN A 5 -20.24 35.94 2.04
C GLN A 5 -19.84 36.04 0.56
N SER A 6 -19.04 37.07 0.28
CA SER A 6 -18.58 37.49 -1.03
C SER A 6 -17.72 36.39 -1.71
N PRO A 7 -17.70 36.28 -3.05
CA PRO A 7 -16.95 35.25 -3.81
C PRO A 7 -15.42 35.32 -3.65
N ALA A 8 -14.88 36.33 -2.96
CA ALA A 8 -13.45 36.59 -2.84
C ALA A 8 -12.68 35.64 -1.91
N VAL A 9 -13.36 34.80 -1.12
CA VAL A 9 -12.70 33.88 -0.16
C VAL A 9 -12.16 32.60 -0.82
N LEU A 10 -12.54 32.32 -2.07
CA LEU A 10 -12.10 31.12 -2.81
C LEU A 10 -10.84 31.32 -3.68
N ALA A 11 -10.25 32.52 -3.69
CA ALA A 11 -9.14 32.86 -4.60
C ALA A 11 -7.72 32.54 -4.09
N GLY A 12 -7.58 31.90 -2.92
CA GLY A 12 -6.26 31.66 -2.28
C GLY A 12 -5.98 30.23 -1.82
N ALA A 13 -6.89 29.28 -2.07
CA ALA A 13 -6.67 27.88 -1.74
C ALA A 13 -6.16 27.13 -2.98
N SER A 14 -5.08 26.35 -2.81
CA SER A 14 -4.62 25.45 -3.87
C SER A 14 -5.72 24.46 -4.25
N GLU A 15 -5.74 24.02 -5.52
CA GLU A 15 -6.78 23.14 -6.05
C GLU A 15 -7.00 21.89 -5.17
N ALA A 16 -5.91 21.31 -4.66
CA ALA A 16 -5.97 20.13 -3.79
C ALA A 16 -6.68 20.40 -2.44
N ARG A 17 -6.57 21.62 -1.89
CA ARG A 17 -7.28 22.00 -0.65
C ARG A 17 -8.78 22.14 -0.89
N CYS A 18 -9.19 22.65 -2.05
CA CYS A 18 -10.59 22.70 -2.47
C CYS A 18 -11.18 21.28 -2.59
N TRP A 19 -10.42 20.37 -3.23
CA TRP A 19 -10.81 18.96 -3.33
C TRP A 19 -11.04 18.32 -1.96
N THR A 20 -10.17 18.59 -0.99
CA THR A 20 -10.29 18.03 0.37
C THR A 20 -11.64 18.36 1.01
N GLN A 21 -12.16 19.57 0.81
CA GLN A 21 -13.47 19.99 1.33
C GLN A 21 -14.62 19.25 0.63
N ILE A 22 -14.56 19.11 -0.71
CA ILE A 22 -15.55 18.38 -1.48
C ILE A 22 -15.60 16.92 -1.02
N LEU A 23 -14.43 16.31 -0.83
CA LEU A 23 -14.25 14.90 -0.47
C LEU A 23 -14.77 14.53 0.92
N LEU A 24 -14.96 15.50 1.83
CA LEU A 24 -15.48 15.25 3.18
C LEU A 24 -16.83 14.50 3.18
N ARG A 25 -17.67 14.76 2.18
CA ARG A 25 -19.02 14.18 2.05
C ARG A 25 -19.02 12.66 1.84
N TYR A 26 -17.89 12.07 1.47
CA TYR A 26 -17.78 10.62 1.21
C TYR A 26 -17.26 9.82 2.42
N ARG A 27 -16.87 10.46 3.52
CA ARG A 27 -16.20 9.82 4.67
C ARG A 27 -17.08 8.93 5.54
N GLU A 28 -18.40 9.12 5.51
CA GLU A 28 -19.28 8.40 6.44
C GLU A 28 -19.37 6.90 6.11
N PRO A 29 -18.95 5.97 6.98
CA PRO A 29 -19.07 4.54 6.70
C PRO A 29 -20.51 4.05 6.83
N SER A 30 -20.85 3.01 6.07
CA SER A 30 -22.09 2.25 6.26
C SER A 30 -21.79 0.95 6.99
N LEU A 31 -22.39 0.75 8.18
CA LEU A 31 -22.19 -0.46 8.99
C LEU A 31 -22.54 -1.73 8.20
N LEU A 32 -23.71 -1.76 7.56
CA LEU A 32 -24.15 -2.90 6.76
C LEU A 32 -23.15 -3.18 5.63
N ARG A 33 -22.69 -2.13 4.93
CA ARG A 33 -21.71 -2.31 3.86
C ARG A 33 -20.41 -2.89 4.40
N SER A 34 -19.87 -2.37 5.49
CA SER A 34 -18.61 -2.84 6.07
C SER A 34 -18.69 -4.29 6.56
N ILE A 35 -19.82 -4.72 7.13
CA ILE A 35 -20.03 -6.13 7.52
C ILE A 35 -20.10 -7.03 6.28
N VAL A 36 -20.86 -6.64 5.26
CA VAL A 36 -20.94 -7.40 4.00
C VAL A 36 -19.58 -7.52 3.36
N GLU A 37 -18.83 -6.42 3.26
CA GLU A 37 -17.49 -6.36 2.70
C GLU A 37 -16.51 -7.30 3.43
N LEU A 38 -16.57 -7.34 4.76
CA LEU A 38 -15.78 -8.28 5.55
C LEU A 38 -16.20 -9.74 5.28
N GLY A 39 -17.51 -10.01 5.25
CA GLY A 39 -18.05 -11.36 5.02
C GLY A 39 -17.73 -11.91 3.63
N ILE A 40 -17.96 -11.13 2.57
CA ILE A 40 -17.67 -11.53 1.17
C ILE A 40 -16.17 -11.61 0.87
N THR A 41 -15.32 -11.16 1.79
CA THR A 41 -13.87 -11.26 1.65
C THR A 41 -13.32 -12.44 2.47
N PHE A 42 -13.66 -12.50 3.75
CA PHE A 42 -13.18 -13.55 4.65
C PHE A 42 -13.79 -14.92 4.35
N GLY A 43 -15.10 -14.99 4.07
CA GLY A 43 -15.81 -16.24 3.80
C GLY A 43 -15.21 -17.01 2.62
N PRO A 44 -15.08 -16.40 1.43
CA PRO A 44 -14.45 -17.05 0.29
C PRO A 44 -12.97 -17.39 0.50
N LEU A 45 -12.21 -16.58 1.24
CA LEU A 45 -10.82 -16.93 1.59
C LEU A 45 -10.76 -18.21 2.42
N ALA A 46 -11.59 -18.31 3.46
CA ALA A 46 -11.67 -19.50 4.31
C ALA A 46 -12.12 -20.74 3.51
N ALA A 47 -13.10 -20.57 2.61
CA ALA A 47 -13.57 -21.63 1.74
C ALA A 47 -12.47 -22.10 0.76
N LEU A 48 -11.76 -21.17 0.11
CA LEU A 48 -10.65 -21.50 -0.78
C LEU A 48 -9.53 -22.22 -0.03
N TRP A 49 -9.17 -21.73 1.16
CA TRP A 49 -8.16 -22.37 2.01
C TRP A 49 -8.55 -23.80 2.38
N MET A 50 -9.83 -24.02 2.75
CA MET A 50 -10.37 -25.35 3.05
C MET A 50 -10.31 -26.28 1.82
N VAL A 51 -10.74 -25.81 0.65
CA VAL A 51 -10.68 -26.59 -0.61
C VAL A 51 -9.25 -26.93 -0.98
N MET A 52 -8.32 -25.98 -0.83
CA MET A 52 -6.89 -26.21 -1.04
C MET A 52 -6.32 -27.29 -0.11
N TRP A 53 -6.73 -27.30 1.16
CA TRP A 53 -6.35 -28.34 2.11
C TRP A 53 -6.94 -29.71 1.73
N LEU A 54 -8.21 -29.77 1.29
CA LEU A 54 -8.82 -31.00 0.81
C LEU A 54 -8.08 -31.55 -0.42
N PHE A 55 -7.77 -30.71 -1.40
CA PHE A 55 -6.97 -31.12 -2.57
C PHE A 55 -5.61 -31.70 -2.16
N TYR A 56 -4.90 -31.08 -1.22
CA TYR A 56 -3.67 -31.64 -0.69
C TYR A 56 -3.90 -33.01 -0.05
N SER A 57 -4.93 -33.13 0.80
CA SER A 57 -5.23 -34.36 1.56
C SER A 57 -5.63 -35.55 0.69
N TYR A 58 -6.27 -35.30 -0.46
CA TYR A 58 -6.61 -36.34 -1.45
C TYR A 58 -5.51 -36.59 -2.49
N GLY A 59 -4.32 -36.00 -2.34
CA GLY A 59 -3.17 -36.21 -3.24
C GLY A 59 -3.15 -35.31 -4.49
N PHE A 60 -4.11 -34.39 -4.64
CA PHE A 60 -4.19 -33.42 -5.73
C PHE A 60 -3.56 -32.06 -5.37
N TRP A 61 -2.44 -32.07 -4.63
CA TRP A 61 -1.80 -30.87 -4.07
C TRP A 61 -1.50 -29.75 -5.08
N TRP A 62 -1.28 -30.09 -6.36
CA TRP A 62 -1.00 -29.11 -7.40
C TRP A 62 -2.24 -28.24 -7.72
N LEU A 63 -3.46 -28.78 -7.56
CA LEU A 63 -4.70 -27.99 -7.68
C LEU A 63 -4.78 -26.93 -6.57
N SER A 64 -4.22 -27.21 -5.40
CA SER A 64 -4.13 -26.22 -4.32
C SER A 64 -3.32 -25.00 -4.77
N LEU A 65 -2.23 -25.19 -5.51
CA LEU A 65 -1.40 -24.08 -6.00
C LEU A 65 -2.12 -23.19 -7.02
N LEU A 66 -3.02 -23.76 -7.83
CA LEU A 66 -3.85 -22.97 -8.77
C LEU A 66 -4.83 -22.06 -8.03
N LEU A 67 -5.38 -22.53 -6.91
CA LEU A 67 -6.28 -21.74 -6.05
C LEU A 67 -5.55 -20.71 -5.18
N ALA A 68 -4.22 -20.78 -5.07
CA ALA A 68 -3.44 -19.82 -4.30
C ALA A 68 -3.58 -18.39 -4.84
N LEU A 69 -3.71 -18.21 -6.16
CA LEU A 69 -3.85 -16.90 -6.79
C LEU A 69 -5.15 -16.17 -6.40
N PRO A 70 -6.36 -16.75 -6.58
CA PRO A 70 -7.58 -16.10 -6.12
C PRO A 70 -7.61 -15.93 -4.59
N ALA A 71 -7.09 -16.91 -3.82
CA ALA A 71 -6.98 -16.77 -2.37
C ALA A 71 -6.07 -15.60 -1.96
N ALA A 72 -4.94 -15.40 -2.66
CA ALA A 72 -4.06 -14.26 -2.45
C ALA A 72 -4.77 -12.93 -2.73
N GLY A 73 -5.61 -12.87 -3.77
CA GLY A 73 -6.45 -11.70 -4.05
C GLY A 73 -7.39 -11.36 -2.88
N PHE A 74 -8.02 -12.36 -2.26
CA PHE A 74 -8.84 -12.15 -1.06
C PHE A 74 -8.01 -11.71 0.16
N LEU A 75 -6.80 -12.25 0.33
CA LEU A 75 -5.90 -11.83 1.40
C LEU A 75 -5.43 -10.38 1.23
N VAL A 76 -5.13 -9.95 -0.01
CA VAL A 76 -4.88 -8.53 -0.34
C VAL A 76 -6.09 -7.67 0.03
N ARG A 77 -7.31 -8.11 -0.31
CA ARG A 77 -8.53 -7.38 0.05
C ARG A 77 -8.74 -7.28 1.57
N LEU A 78 -8.43 -8.33 2.34
CA LEU A 78 -8.43 -8.26 3.81
C LEU A 78 -7.42 -7.25 4.34
N PHE A 79 -6.22 -7.20 3.75
CA PHE A 79 -5.25 -6.16 4.08
C PHE A 79 -5.80 -4.76 3.79
N MET A 80 -6.53 -4.56 2.68
CA MET A 80 -7.16 -3.26 2.40
C MET A 80 -8.26 -2.89 3.40
N ILE A 81 -9.03 -3.87 3.89
CA ILE A 81 -9.99 -3.65 4.97
C ILE A 81 -9.26 -3.27 6.28
N GLN A 82 -8.17 -3.96 6.61
CA GLN A 82 -7.31 -3.63 7.74
C GLN A 82 -6.72 -2.22 7.61
N HIS A 83 -6.30 -1.84 6.41
CA HIS A 83 -5.78 -0.52 6.08
C HIS A 83 -6.82 0.58 6.34
N ASP A 84 -8.04 0.42 5.83
CA ASP A 84 -9.15 1.36 6.09
C ASP A 84 -9.51 1.42 7.59
N CYS A 85 -9.41 0.29 8.30
CA CYS A 85 -9.52 0.28 9.75
C CYS A 85 -8.42 1.15 10.40
N GLY A 86 -7.19 1.11 9.89
CA GLY A 86 -6.08 1.97 10.33
C GLY A 86 -6.42 3.46 10.28
N HIS A 87 -7.07 3.88 9.20
CA HIS A 87 -7.58 5.24 9.01
C HIS A 87 -8.85 5.56 9.81
N GLY A 88 -9.49 4.54 10.40
CA GLY A 88 -10.80 4.66 11.05
C GLY A 88 -11.92 4.92 10.05
N ALA A 89 -11.72 4.51 8.80
CA ALA A 89 -12.66 4.73 7.70
C ALA A 89 -13.69 3.62 7.58
N PHE A 90 -13.37 2.39 8.02
CA PHE A 90 -14.22 1.23 7.71
C PHE A 90 -15.47 1.15 8.59
N PHE A 91 -15.36 1.43 9.90
CA PHE A 91 -16.51 1.53 10.82
C PHE A 91 -16.63 2.92 11.43
N ARG A 92 -17.85 3.31 11.84
CA ARG A 92 -18.07 4.58 12.56
C ARG A 92 -17.34 4.64 13.91
N HIS A 93 -17.28 3.50 14.61
CA HIS A 93 -16.66 3.43 15.93
C HIS A 93 -15.18 3.06 15.84
N ARG A 94 -14.30 3.85 16.46
CA ARG A 94 -12.84 3.62 16.41
C ARG A 94 -12.44 2.28 17.01
N LEU A 95 -13.04 1.85 18.13
CA LEU A 95 -12.70 0.56 18.74
C LEU A 95 -13.02 -0.64 17.82
N ALA A 96 -14.09 -0.55 17.00
CA ALA A 96 -14.42 -1.61 16.06
C ALA A 96 -13.36 -1.73 14.97
N ASN A 97 -12.93 -0.59 14.41
CA ASN A 97 -11.80 -0.56 13.47
C ASN A 97 -10.53 -1.14 14.10
N ASP A 98 -10.19 -0.73 15.31
CA ASP A 98 -8.95 -1.14 15.96
C ASP A 98 -8.92 -2.65 16.24
N TRP A 99 -10.02 -3.25 16.71
CA TRP A 99 -10.08 -4.69 16.97
C TRP A 99 -10.14 -5.53 15.69
N ILE A 100 -10.94 -5.12 14.70
CA ILE A 100 -10.98 -5.81 13.41
C ILE A 100 -9.61 -5.71 12.72
N GLY A 101 -8.98 -4.54 12.75
CA GLY A 101 -7.64 -4.34 12.22
C GLY A 101 -6.58 -5.23 12.88
N ARG A 102 -6.61 -5.40 14.21
CA ARG A 102 -5.72 -6.32 14.93
C ARG A 102 -5.96 -7.78 14.55
N ALA A 103 -7.22 -8.21 14.44
CA ALA A 103 -7.58 -9.57 14.05
C ALA A 103 -7.11 -9.87 12.62
N LEU A 104 -7.37 -8.97 11.67
CA LEU A 104 -6.89 -9.09 10.29
C LEU A 104 -5.36 -9.04 10.21
N GLY A 105 -4.71 -8.28 11.10
CA GLY A 105 -3.24 -8.22 11.21
C GLY A 105 -2.58 -9.56 11.50
N VAL A 106 -3.29 -10.50 12.16
CA VAL A 106 -2.82 -11.87 12.34
C VAL A 106 -2.82 -12.62 11.00
N LEU A 107 -3.90 -12.50 10.23
CA LEU A 107 -4.06 -13.19 8.94
C LEU A 107 -3.12 -12.63 7.87
N THR A 108 -2.87 -11.32 7.87
CA THR A 108 -2.02 -10.62 6.91
C THR A 108 -0.56 -10.54 7.33
N LEU A 109 -0.20 -11.16 8.47
CA LEU A 109 1.13 -11.05 9.09
C LEU A 109 1.59 -9.60 9.28
N THR A 110 0.68 -8.69 9.61
CA THR A 110 0.96 -7.26 9.75
C THR A 110 0.55 -6.76 11.14
N PRO A 111 1.50 -6.36 12.01
CA PRO A 111 1.15 -5.88 13.36
C PRO A 111 0.44 -4.53 13.29
N TYR A 112 -0.86 -4.53 13.60
CA TYR A 112 -1.78 -3.46 13.25
C TYR A 112 -1.42 -2.08 13.81
N ASP A 113 -1.18 -1.92 15.12
CA ASP A 113 -0.93 -0.60 15.69
C ASP A 113 0.45 -0.05 15.30
N PHE A 114 1.46 -0.92 15.18
CA PHE A 114 2.77 -0.55 14.61
C PHE A 114 2.61 -0.07 13.17
N TRP A 115 1.96 -0.89 12.32
CA TRP A 115 1.75 -0.59 10.91
C TRP A 115 0.91 0.68 10.71
N ARG A 116 -0.17 0.84 11.49
CA ARG A 116 -1.03 2.04 11.47
C ARG A 116 -0.22 3.31 11.76
N ARG A 117 0.72 3.25 12.70
CA ARG A 117 1.59 4.39 13.04
C ARG A 117 2.59 4.69 11.92
N THR A 118 3.28 3.69 11.39
CA THR A 118 4.23 3.89 10.27
C THR A 118 3.50 4.36 9.01
N HIS A 119 2.30 3.85 8.75
CA HIS A 119 1.49 4.26 7.62
C HIS A 119 0.94 5.69 7.78
N SER A 120 0.54 6.09 8.99
CA SER A 120 0.20 7.50 9.27
C SER A 120 1.39 8.45 9.09
N ILE A 121 2.62 8.01 9.38
CA ILE A 121 3.84 8.78 9.10
C ILE A 121 4.00 8.91 7.58
N HIS A 122 3.90 7.80 6.84
CA HIS A 122 3.96 7.80 5.38
C HIS A 122 2.96 8.78 4.74
N HIS A 123 1.69 8.79 5.17
CA HIS A 123 0.73 9.79 4.67
C HIS A 123 1.14 11.24 4.98
N ALA A 124 1.85 11.47 6.08
CA ALA A 124 2.28 12.80 6.51
C ALA A 124 3.64 13.23 5.91
N THR A 125 4.41 12.32 5.33
CA THR A 125 5.78 12.60 4.84
C THR A 125 6.03 12.15 3.40
N SER A 126 5.10 11.44 2.76
CA SER A 126 5.24 10.98 1.38
C SER A 126 5.59 12.14 0.46
N GLY A 127 6.55 11.92 -0.44
CA GLY A 127 7.07 12.92 -1.37
C GLY A 127 7.83 14.09 -0.73
N ASN A 128 8.17 14.02 0.56
CA ASN A 128 9.10 14.96 1.18
C ASN A 128 10.52 14.38 1.16
N LEU A 129 11.46 15.08 0.51
CA LEU A 129 12.81 14.56 0.30
C LEU A 129 13.58 14.34 1.61
N GLU A 130 13.38 15.15 2.63
CA GLU A 130 14.15 15.09 3.88
C GLU A 130 13.48 14.25 4.99
N ARG A 131 12.19 13.94 4.83
CA ARG A 131 11.39 13.17 5.80
C ARG A 131 11.00 11.77 5.30
N ARG A 132 11.56 11.34 4.17
CA ARG A 132 11.32 10.01 3.57
C ARG A 132 11.86 8.87 4.43
N GLY A 133 11.31 7.68 4.23
CA GLY A 133 11.92 6.40 4.65
C GLY A 133 11.01 5.51 5.50
N ILE A 134 10.24 6.07 6.44
CA ILE A 134 9.28 5.25 7.21
C ILE A 134 8.05 4.98 6.34
N GLY A 135 7.91 3.73 5.90
CA GLY A 135 6.78 3.29 5.08
C GLY A 135 6.96 3.54 3.58
N ASP A 136 8.10 4.10 3.18
CA ASP A 136 8.46 4.35 1.78
C ASP A 136 9.39 3.26 1.25
N ILE A 137 9.48 3.18 -0.07
CA ILE A 137 10.56 2.46 -0.75
C ILE A 137 11.75 3.40 -0.84
N ASP A 138 12.93 2.90 -0.44
CA ASP A 138 14.15 3.68 -0.52
C ASP A 138 14.42 4.08 -1.97
N THR A 139 14.37 5.38 -2.22
CA THR A 139 14.67 5.97 -3.53
C THR A 139 15.67 7.08 -3.30
N LEU A 140 16.86 6.90 -3.88
CA LEU A 140 17.92 7.89 -3.80
C LEU A 140 17.75 8.93 -4.89
N THR A 141 18.22 10.13 -4.60
CA THR A 141 18.42 11.13 -5.64
C THR A 141 19.65 10.80 -6.50
N VAL A 142 19.80 11.46 -7.65
CA VAL A 142 20.96 11.26 -8.51
C VAL A 142 22.24 11.67 -7.78
N SER A 143 22.24 12.83 -7.11
CA SER A 143 23.43 13.28 -6.36
C SER A 143 23.82 12.31 -5.24
N GLU A 144 22.85 11.79 -4.49
CA GLU A 144 23.07 10.82 -3.43
C GLU A 144 23.64 9.51 -3.96
N TYR A 145 23.09 8.98 -5.05
CA TYR A 145 23.58 7.76 -5.67
C TYR A 145 25.02 7.93 -6.20
N LEU A 146 25.36 9.11 -6.73
CA LEU A 146 26.70 9.42 -7.19
C LEU A 146 27.68 9.64 -6.03
N ALA A 147 27.22 10.10 -4.88
CA ALA A 147 28.05 10.21 -3.68
C ALA A 147 28.38 8.83 -3.05
N LEU A 148 27.64 7.77 -3.37
CA LEU A 148 27.91 6.42 -2.88
C LEU A 148 29.21 5.82 -3.44
N SER A 149 29.87 5.01 -2.60
CA SER A 149 30.95 4.12 -3.02
C SER A 149 30.47 3.06 -4.03
N HIS A 150 31.40 2.40 -4.72
CA HIS A 150 31.08 1.30 -5.64
C HIS A 150 30.20 0.22 -4.99
N TRP A 151 30.50 -0.15 -3.73
CA TRP A 151 29.70 -1.11 -2.97
C TRP A 151 28.32 -0.55 -2.58
N GLY A 152 28.22 0.73 -2.23
CA GLY A 152 26.93 1.38 -1.97
C GLY A 152 26.03 1.36 -3.19
N ARG A 153 26.57 1.70 -4.37
CA ARG A 153 25.85 1.65 -5.63
C ARG A 153 25.40 0.24 -5.99
N LEU A 154 26.25 -0.78 -5.78
CA LEU A 154 25.89 -2.18 -6.00
C LEU A 154 24.74 -2.63 -5.10
N LYS A 155 24.80 -2.32 -3.79
CA LYS A 155 23.72 -2.62 -2.84
C LYS A 155 22.40 -1.98 -3.25
N TYR A 156 22.43 -0.71 -3.65
CA TYR A 156 21.23 -0.01 -4.11
C TYR A 156 20.64 -0.63 -5.38
N ARG A 157 21.49 -0.99 -6.35
CA ARG A 157 21.05 -1.68 -7.58
C ARG A 157 20.46 -3.05 -7.29
N LEU A 158 21.01 -3.79 -6.34
CA LEU A 158 20.46 -5.08 -5.92
C LEU A 158 19.11 -4.88 -5.22
N TYR A 159 19.01 -3.92 -4.30
CA TYR A 159 17.76 -3.56 -3.64
C TYR A 159 16.66 -3.19 -4.65
N ARG A 160 16.97 -2.33 -5.64
CA ARG A 160 16.04 -1.92 -6.71
C ARG A 160 15.85 -2.95 -7.83
N HIS A 161 16.51 -4.12 -7.76
CA HIS A 161 16.35 -5.14 -8.79
C HIS A 161 14.94 -5.78 -8.67
N PRO A 162 14.18 -5.98 -9.77
CA PRO A 162 12.79 -6.43 -9.68
C PRO A 162 12.61 -7.78 -8.96
N ALA A 163 13.51 -8.73 -9.20
CA ALA A 163 13.48 -10.04 -8.51
C ALA A 163 13.71 -9.92 -6.99
N VAL A 164 14.48 -8.92 -6.55
CA VAL A 164 14.68 -8.64 -5.13
C VAL A 164 13.47 -7.89 -4.59
N MET A 165 13.05 -6.81 -5.23
CA MET A 165 11.92 -5.99 -4.77
C MET A 165 10.60 -6.75 -4.66
N PHE A 166 10.28 -7.58 -5.65
CA PHE A 166 8.98 -8.24 -5.76
C PHE A 166 9.02 -9.75 -5.45
N GLY A 167 10.22 -10.34 -5.31
CA GLY A 167 10.40 -11.73 -4.89
C GLY A 167 10.85 -11.85 -3.43
N VAL A 168 12.04 -11.32 -3.13
CA VAL A 168 12.64 -11.44 -1.78
C VAL A 168 12.06 -10.43 -0.79
N GLY A 169 11.85 -9.18 -1.23
CA GLY A 169 11.37 -8.05 -0.44
C GLY A 169 10.05 -8.34 0.29
N PRO A 170 9.02 -8.90 -0.36
CA PRO A 170 7.77 -9.21 0.31
C PRO A 170 7.95 -10.30 1.38
N ALA A 171 8.76 -11.34 1.11
CA ALA A 171 9.07 -12.36 2.11
C ALA A 171 9.75 -11.74 3.33
N TYR A 172 10.79 -10.93 3.09
CA TYR A 172 11.52 -10.23 4.13
C TYR A 172 10.60 -9.33 4.96
N LEU A 173 9.75 -8.52 4.31
CA LEU A 173 8.88 -7.57 5.00
C LEU A 173 7.89 -8.28 5.94
N PHE A 174 7.12 -9.24 5.43
CA PHE A 174 6.01 -9.84 6.19
C PHE A 174 6.45 -10.96 7.13
N ILE A 175 7.43 -11.77 6.73
CA ILE A 175 7.90 -12.93 7.51
C ILE A 175 8.99 -12.51 8.51
N VAL A 176 9.83 -11.53 8.17
CA VAL A 176 11.00 -11.15 9.00
C VAL A 176 10.83 -9.78 9.65
N GLN A 177 10.78 -8.70 8.87
CA GLN A 177 10.82 -7.33 9.40
C GLN A 177 9.63 -7.03 10.30
N HIS A 178 8.41 -7.44 9.93
CA HIS A 178 7.21 -7.25 10.73
C HIS A 178 7.17 -8.05 12.04
N ARG A 179 8.20 -8.87 12.34
CA ARG A 179 8.35 -9.52 13.65
C ARG A 179 8.98 -8.61 14.71
N LEU A 180 9.52 -7.46 14.32
CA LEU A 180 10.07 -6.43 15.21
C LEU A 180 9.54 -5.03 14.83
N PRO A 181 9.41 -4.08 15.77
CA PRO A 181 8.95 -2.73 15.46
C PRO A 181 10.08 -1.86 14.87
N VAL A 182 10.72 -2.33 13.80
CA VAL A 182 11.86 -1.66 13.14
C VAL A 182 11.49 -0.22 12.77
N GLY A 183 12.39 0.73 13.05
CA GLY A 183 12.13 2.18 12.89
C GLY A 183 11.37 2.83 14.05
N LEU A 184 10.68 2.07 14.90
CA LEU A 184 9.95 2.57 16.08
C LEU A 184 10.33 1.86 17.38
N MET A 185 11.47 1.14 17.41
CA MET A 185 11.91 0.36 18.58
C MET A 185 12.13 1.21 19.84
N ARG A 186 12.40 2.51 19.66
CA ARG A 186 12.59 3.49 20.75
C ARG A 186 11.36 4.37 20.99
N ALA A 187 10.24 4.10 20.33
CA ALA A 187 9.05 4.97 20.34
C ALA A 187 8.00 4.58 21.39
N GLY A 188 8.44 3.99 22.51
CA GLY A 188 7.62 3.54 23.63
C GLY A 188 7.19 2.06 23.54
N LEU A 189 6.29 1.65 24.45
CA LEU A 189 5.85 0.25 24.58
C LEU A 189 4.84 -0.19 23.51
N VAL A 190 4.05 0.75 22.97
CA VAL A 190 2.93 0.41 22.06
C VAL A 190 3.40 -0.33 20.79
N PRO A 191 4.47 0.09 20.07
CA PRO A 191 4.99 -0.66 18.93
C PRO A 191 5.41 -2.09 19.30
N TRP A 192 6.06 -2.27 20.46
CA TRP A 192 6.48 -3.58 20.94
C TRP A 192 5.28 -4.48 21.28
N LEU A 193 4.30 -3.96 22.03
CA LEU A 193 3.08 -4.70 22.36
C LEU A 193 2.31 -5.10 21.11
N SER A 194 2.19 -4.20 20.13
CA SER A 194 1.57 -4.50 18.84
C SER A 194 2.30 -5.63 18.13
N THR A 195 3.62 -5.53 17.99
CA THR A 195 4.38 -6.50 17.21
C THR A 195 4.45 -7.85 17.90
N LEU A 196 4.82 -7.90 19.18
CA LEU A 196 4.94 -9.15 19.93
C LEU A 196 3.59 -9.81 20.18
N GLY A 197 2.54 -9.02 20.42
CA GLY A 197 1.17 -9.53 20.53
C GLY A 197 0.69 -10.17 19.23
N THR A 198 0.95 -9.53 18.09
CA THR A 198 0.66 -10.13 16.78
C THR A 198 1.52 -11.38 16.52
N ASN A 199 2.82 -11.39 16.89
CA ASN A 199 3.67 -12.58 16.78
C ASN A 199 3.07 -13.77 17.55
N ALA A 200 2.67 -13.55 18.81
CA ALA A 200 2.08 -14.57 19.64
C ALA A 200 0.78 -15.10 19.05
N ALA A 201 -0.10 -14.20 18.58
CA ALA A 201 -1.36 -14.59 17.94
C ALA A 201 -1.13 -15.39 16.65
N ILE A 202 -0.16 -15.01 15.82
CA ILE A 202 0.23 -15.76 14.61
C ILE A 202 0.74 -17.15 14.99
N ALA A 203 1.63 -17.24 15.99
CA ALA A 203 2.17 -18.52 16.44
C ALA A 203 1.09 -19.46 16.97
N ILE A 204 0.14 -18.95 17.75
CA ILE A 204 -1.02 -19.71 18.24
C ILE A 204 -1.89 -20.16 17.05
N PHE A 205 -2.25 -19.24 16.15
CA PHE A 205 -3.09 -19.54 14.98
C PHE A 205 -2.44 -20.60 14.07
N ALA A 206 -1.19 -20.38 13.68
CA ALA A 206 -0.43 -21.32 12.86
C ALA A 206 -0.21 -22.66 13.58
N GLY A 207 0.11 -22.64 14.87
CA GLY A 207 0.30 -23.85 15.68
C GLY A 207 -0.96 -24.71 15.76
N VAL A 208 -2.13 -24.09 15.96
CA VAL A 208 -3.43 -24.77 15.95
C VAL A 208 -3.72 -25.40 14.60
N LEU A 209 -3.48 -24.68 13.50
CA LEU A 209 -3.67 -25.24 12.14
C LEU A 209 -2.70 -26.36 11.84
N ILE A 210 -1.40 -26.18 12.14
CA ILE A 210 -0.37 -27.21 11.94
C ILE A 210 -0.70 -28.48 12.73
N TRP A 211 -1.19 -28.34 13.96
CA TRP A 211 -1.62 -29.48 14.77
C TRP A 211 -2.81 -30.23 14.15
N GLN A 212 -3.76 -29.53 13.52
CA GLN A 212 -4.94 -30.13 12.90
C GLN A 212 -4.65 -30.79 11.54
N ILE A 213 -3.90 -30.11 10.68
CA ILE A 213 -3.75 -30.50 9.26
C ILE A 213 -2.34 -30.97 8.89
N GLY A 214 -1.38 -30.87 9.80
CA GLY A 214 0.02 -31.18 9.57
C GLY A 214 0.81 -30.03 8.95
N PHE A 215 2.12 -30.03 9.24
CA PHE A 215 3.05 -28.98 8.79
C PHE A 215 3.13 -28.86 7.26
N GLY A 216 3.23 -30.00 6.56
CA GLY A 216 3.35 -30.02 5.09
C GLY A 216 2.13 -29.41 4.39
N ALA A 217 0.92 -29.77 4.83
CA ALA A 217 -0.32 -29.21 4.32
C ALA A 217 -0.42 -27.70 4.59
N PHE A 218 -0.12 -27.29 5.83
CA PHE A 218 -0.15 -25.87 6.21
C PHE A 218 0.82 -25.06 5.34
N MET A 219 2.05 -25.52 5.14
CA MET A 219 3.03 -24.81 4.33
C MET A 219 2.63 -24.76 2.85
N LEU A 220 2.15 -25.86 2.27
CA LEU A 220 1.76 -25.90 0.86
C LEU A 220 0.54 -25.02 0.57
N VAL A 221 -0.39 -24.88 1.52
CA VAL A 221 -1.58 -24.04 1.34
C VAL A 221 -1.30 -22.58 1.72
N HIS A 222 -0.78 -22.33 2.92
CA HIS A 222 -0.70 -20.99 3.48
C HIS A 222 0.45 -20.16 2.89
N LEU A 223 1.64 -20.74 2.69
CA LEU A 223 2.81 -19.99 2.24
C LEU A 223 2.64 -19.41 0.83
N PRO A 224 2.13 -20.15 -0.19
CA PRO A 224 1.91 -19.57 -1.52
C PRO A 224 0.90 -18.43 -1.53
N ILE A 225 -0.20 -18.55 -0.78
CA ILE A 225 -1.20 -17.48 -0.63
C ILE A 225 -0.53 -16.22 -0.08
N MET A 226 0.21 -16.37 1.03
CA MET A 226 0.89 -15.25 1.69
C MET A 226 1.93 -14.61 0.77
N MET A 227 2.76 -15.40 0.09
CA MET A 227 3.80 -14.90 -0.79
C MET A 227 3.24 -14.14 -1.99
N LEU A 228 2.20 -14.68 -2.64
CA LEU A 228 1.52 -14.01 -3.74
C LEU A 228 0.85 -12.72 -3.27
N ALA A 229 0.14 -12.74 -2.14
CA ALA A 229 -0.54 -11.57 -1.58
C ALA A 229 0.46 -10.48 -1.18
N ALA A 230 1.59 -10.86 -0.57
CA ALA A 230 2.67 -9.96 -0.19
C ALA A 230 3.27 -9.29 -1.44
N THR A 231 3.59 -10.05 -2.49
CA THR A 231 4.10 -9.50 -3.76
C THR A 231 3.08 -8.56 -4.41
N MET A 232 1.81 -8.93 -4.47
CA MET A 232 0.74 -8.08 -5.00
C MET A 232 0.59 -6.78 -4.18
N GLY A 233 0.67 -6.87 -2.85
CA GLY A 233 0.62 -5.72 -1.96
C GLY A 233 1.79 -4.75 -2.20
N VAL A 234 3.03 -5.26 -2.17
CA VAL A 234 4.24 -4.46 -2.44
C VAL A 234 4.18 -3.82 -3.83
N TRP A 235 3.68 -4.53 -4.84
CA TRP A 235 3.49 -3.98 -6.17
C TRP A 235 2.54 -2.78 -6.17
N LEU A 236 1.37 -2.89 -5.51
CA LEU A 236 0.39 -1.80 -5.45
C LEU A 236 1.00 -0.54 -4.83
N PHE A 237 1.61 -0.66 -3.64
CA PHE A 237 2.23 0.47 -2.97
C PHE A 237 3.45 1.03 -3.73
N TYR A 238 4.18 0.18 -4.44
CA TYR A 238 5.25 0.63 -5.34
C TYR A 238 4.70 1.56 -6.43
N VAL A 239 3.78 1.06 -7.26
CA VAL A 239 3.31 1.82 -8.45
C VAL A 239 2.47 3.03 -8.05
N GLN A 240 1.93 3.04 -6.83
CA GLN A 240 1.22 4.15 -6.23
C GLN A 240 2.09 5.39 -5.97
N HIS A 241 3.39 5.22 -5.71
CA HIS A 241 4.33 6.31 -5.39
C HIS A 241 5.61 6.33 -6.24
N GLN A 242 5.78 5.35 -7.13
CA GLN A 242 6.92 5.24 -8.04
C GLN A 242 6.41 5.24 -9.48
N PHE A 243 6.05 6.41 -9.99
CA PHE A 243 5.55 6.59 -11.36
C PHE A 243 6.08 7.89 -11.96
N GLU A 244 5.99 8.02 -13.28
CA GLU A 244 6.68 9.07 -14.05
C GLU A 244 6.30 10.49 -13.64
N HIS A 245 5.03 10.71 -13.26
CA HIS A 245 4.49 12.01 -12.91
C HIS A 245 4.36 12.24 -11.40
N THR A 246 5.07 11.46 -10.57
CA THR A 246 5.07 11.70 -9.12
C THR A 246 5.76 13.02 -8.79
N GLN A 247 5.39 13.62 -7.66
CA GLN A 247 5.92 14.89 -7.18
C GLN A 247 6.60 14.70 -5.84
N TRP A 248 7.89 15.02 -5.81
CA TRP A 248 8.67 15.08 -4.59
C TRP A 248 9.18 16.51 -4.41
N ALA A 249 9.23 16.98 -3.17
CA ALA A 249 9.57 18.34 -2.81
C ALA A 249 10.43 18.38 -1.54
N ASP A 250 11.30 19.39 -1.47
CA ASP A 250 12.03 19.75 -0.25
C ASP A 250 11.08 20.40 0.76
N ASN A 251 11.45 20.42 2.04
CA ASN A 251 10.62 20.93 3.13
C ASN A 251 10.04 22.34 2.89
N GLU A 252 10.78 23.22 2.23
CA GLU A 252 10.35 24.61 1.97
C GLU A 252 9.19 24.70 0.97
N THR A 253 9.10 23.75 0.04
CA THR A 253 8.11 23.76 -1.05
C THR A 253 7.06 22.66 -0.91
N TRP A 254 7.18 21.83 0.12
CA TRP A 254 6.28 20.70 0.35
C TRP A 254 4.93 21.17 0.92
N ASP A 255 3.86 20.96 0.15
CA ASP A 255 2.47 21.06 0.61
C ASP A 255 1.82 19.66 0.63
N LEU A 256 1.29 19.28 1.79
CA LEU A 256 0.70 17.96 2.01
C LEU A 256 -0.41 17.63 1.01
N HIS A 257 -1.29 18.58 0.68
CA HIS A 257 -2.44 18.31 -0.18
C HIS A 257 -2.02 18.19 -1.64
N GLU A 258 -1.12 19.05 -2.10
CA GLU A 258 -0.57 18.99 -3.46
C GLU A 258 0.18 17.67 -3.69
N VAL A 259 1.07 17.29 -2.78
CA VAL A 259 1.83 16.04 -2.90
C VAL A 259 0.94 14.81 -2.67
N ALA A 260 -0.11 14.89 -1.86
CA ALA A 260 -1.09 13.82 -1.73
C ALA A 260 -1.83 13.56 -3.06
N LEU A 261 -2.23 14.62 -3.77
CA LEU A 261 -3.00 14.52 -5.01
C LEU A 261 -2.13 14.19 -6.23
N HIS A 262 -0.98 14.85 -6.37
CA HIS A 262 -0.11 14.73 -7.54
C HIS A 262 1.10 13.81 -7.33
N GLY A 263 1.50 13.55 -6.09
CA GLY A 263 2.56 12.61 -5.73
C GLY A 263 2.11 11.15 -5.65
N SER A 264 0.81 10.89 -5.79
CA SER A 264 0.22 9.54 -5.74
C SER A 264 -0.53 9.24 -7.04
N SER A 265 -0.54 7.98 -7.48
CA SER A 265 -1.16 7.62 -8.76
C SER A 265 -2.68 7.34 -8.67
N TYR A 266 -3.34 7.34 -9.83
CA TYR A 266 -4.57 6.60 -10.08
C TYR A 266 -4.26 5.33 -10.87
N TYR A 267 -4.14 4.20 -10.19
CA TYR A 267 -3.90 2.91 -10.82
C TYR A 267 -5.19 2.28 -11.34
N VAL A 268 -5.37 2.31 -12.65
CA VAL A 268 -6.56 1.86 -13.36
C VAL A 268 -6.48 0.35 -13.57
N LEU A 269 -7.22 -0.37 -12.74
CA LEU A 269 -7.34 -1.83 -12.79
C LEU A 269 -8.68 -2.26 -13.40
N PRO A 270 -8.72 -3.37 -14.17
CA PRO A 270 -9.97 -3.96 -14.64
C PRO A 270 -10.83 -4.45 -13.47
N GLY A 271 -12.15 -4.53 -13.66
CA GLY A 271 -13.15 -4.64 -12.58
C GLY A 271 -12.88 -5.70 -11.50
N PHE A 272 -12.41 -6.90 -11.87
CA PHE A 272 -12.12 -7.94 -10.88
C PHE A 272 -10.84 -7.63 -10.08
N LEU A 273 -9.81 -7.03 -10.70
CA LEU A 273 -8.59 -6.61 -10.01
C LEU A 273 -8.86 -5.39 -9.12
N SER A 274 -9.64 -4.41 -9.59
CA SER A 274 -10.05 -3.29 -8.73
C SER A 274 -10.89 -3.79 -7.54
N TRP A 275 -11.69 -4.84 -7.74
CA TRP A 275 -12.36 -5.51 -6.64
C TRP A 275 -11.36 -6.18 -5.68
N PHE A 276 -10.45 -7.06 -6.12
CA PHE A 276 -9.50 -7.68 -5.18
C PHE A 276 -8.58 -6.68 -4.45
N THR A 277 -8.30 -5.53 -5.07
CA THR A 277 -7.49 -4.46 -4.47
C THR A 277 -8.34 -3.41 -3.72
N ALA A 278 -9.62 -3.69 -3.51
CA ALA A 278 -10.53 -2.81 -2.79
C ALA A 278 -10.58 -1.37 -3.34
N ASN A 279 -10.42 -1.17 -4.65
CA ASN A 279 -10.36 0.15 -5.29
C ASN A 279 -9.24 1.07 -4.77
N ILE A 280 -8.24 0.54 -4.03
CA ILE A 280 -7.13 1.34 -3.50
C ILE A 280 -6.26 1.95 -4.62
N GLY A 281 -6.40 1.45 -5.85
CA GLY A 281 -5.82 2.07 -7.03
C GLY A 281 -6.21 3.54 -7.21
N ILE A 282 -7.35 4.00 -6.66
CA ILE A 282 -7.72 5.43 -6.59
C ILE A 282 -6.94 6.10 -5.45
N HIS A 283 -5.61 6.01 -5.53
CA HIS A 283 -4.72 6.23 -4.38
C HIS A 283 -4.48 7.70 -4.10
N HIS A 284 -4.41 8.55 -5.12
CA HIS A 284 -4.40 10.01 -4.97
C HIS A 284 -5.57 10.54 -4.13
N VAL A 285 -6.81 10.11 -4.41
CA VAL A 285 -7.98 10.47 -3.56
C VAL A 285 -7.82 9.90 -2.15
N HIS A 286 -7.32 8.67 -2.04
CA HIS A 286 -7.07 8.05 -0.74
C HIS A 286 -6.03 8.83 0.08
N HIS A 287 -4.91 9.26 -0.52
CA HIS A 287 -3.90 10.09 0.15
C HIS A 287 -4.44 11.45 0.56
N LEU A 288 -5.23 12.08 -0.31
CA LEU A 288 -5.85 13.37 -0.01
C LEU A 288 -6.89 13.26 1.10
N CYS A 289 -7.60 12.13 1.18
CA CYS A 289 -8.70 11.93 2.10
C CYS A 289 -8.86 10.47 2.55
N SER A 290 -7.92 9.98 3.38
CA SER A 290 -7.81 8.57 3.77
C SER A 290 -8.97 8.02 4.62
N LYS A 291 -9.82 8.91 5.15
CA LYS A 291 -11.04 8.55 5.88
C LYS A 291 -12.22 8.15 4.98
N ILE A 292 -12.07 8.17 3.66
CA ILE A 292 -13.10 7.64 2.76
C ILE A 292 -12.98 6.12 2.73
N PRO A 293 -14.04 5.38 3.11
CA PRO A 293 -14.03 3.93 2.97
C PRO A 293 -13.85 3.55 1.50
N TYR A 294 -13.03 2.54 1.23
CA TYR A 294 -12.60 2.17 -0.11
C TYR A 294 -13.77 1.88 -1.07
N TYR A 295 -14.89 1.36 -0.55
CA TYR A 295 -16.09 1.03 -1.34
C TYR A 295 -16.82 2.28 -1.85
N ARG A 296 -16.44 3.47 -1.37
CA ARG A 296 -16.94 4.77 -1.84
C ARG A 296 -15.99 5.47 -2.82
N LEU A 297 -14.73 5.06 -2.93
CA LEU A 297 -13.77 5.69 -3.86
C LEU A 297 -14.27 5.69 -5.32
N PRO A 298 -14.89 4.63 -5.87
CA PRO A 298 -15.44 4.68 -7.22
C PRO A 298 -16.56 5.71 -7.39
N ARG A 299 -17.33 6.00 -6.31
CA ARG A 299 -18.37 7.03 -6.34
C ARG A 299 -17.74 8.42 -6.46
N VAL A 300 -16.61 8.66 -5.79
CA VAL A 300 -15.87 9.93 -5.91
C VAL A 300 -15.52 10.20 -7.37
N LEU A 301 -14.89 9.25 -8.06
CA LEU A 301 -14.50 9.44 -9.46
C LEU A 301 -15.68 9.57 -10.42
N ARG A 302 -16.81 8.90 -10.15
CA ARG A 302 -18.02 9.07 -10.98
C ARG A 302 -18.65 10.44 -10.83
N GLU A 303 -18.65 11.01 -9.63
CA GLU A 303 -19.24 12.33 -9.35
C GLU A 303 -18.27 13.48 -9.62
N ASN A 304 -16.96 13.20 -9.73
CA ASN A 304 -15.89 14.17 -9.92
C ASN A 304 -14.88 13.63 -10.97
N PRO A 305 -15.25 13.55 -12.27
CA PRO A 305 -14.47 12.89 -13.31
C PRO A 305 -13.09 13.51 -13.56
N GLU A 306 -12.90 14.79 -13.24
CA GLU A 306 -11.64 15.52 -13.28
C GLU A 306 -10.53 14.88 -12.44
N LEU A 307 -10.87 14.27 -11.30
CA LEU A 307 -9.92 13.49 -10.50
C LEU A 307 -9.40 12.25 -11.25
N GLY A 308 -10.19 11.70 -12.16
CA GLY A 308 -9.83 10.52 -12.95
C GLY A 308 -8.74 10.74 -14.00
N ALA A 309 -8.38 12.00 -14.27
CA ALA A 309 -7.29 12.39 -15.17
C ALA A 309 -5.93 12.53 -14.44
N ILE A 310 -5.94 12.68 -13.12
CA ILE A 310 -4.73 12.97 -12.34
C ILE A 310 -3.95 11.67 -12.06
N GLY A 311 -2.65 11.70 -12.32
CA GLY A 311 -1.74 10.60 -11.97
C GLY A 311 -2.11 9.24 -12.57
N ARG A 312 -2.85 9.22 -13.68
CA ARG A 312 -3.42 8.02 -14.27
C ARG A 312 -2.35 7.03 -14.73
N LEU A 313 -2.47 5.79 -14.29
CA LEU A 313 -1.53 4.70 -14.59
C LEU A 313 -2.30 3.44 -14.98
N THR A 314 -1.97 2.81 -16.11
CA THR A 314 -2.54 1.50 -16.48
C THR A 314 -1.66 0.34 -16.01
N LEU A 315 -2.16 -0.90 -16.09
CA LEU A 315 -1.36 -2.11 -15.82
C LEU A 315 -0.06 -2.13 -16.64
N TRP A 316 -0.12 -1.75 -17.92
CA TRP A 316 1.06 -1.73 -18.79
C TRP A 316 2.04 -0.62 -18.44
N ASP A 317 1.53 0.56 -18.08
CA ASP A 317 2.39 1.68 -17.66
C ASP A 317 3.08 1.35 -16.33
N SER A 318 2.41 0.63 -15.43
CA SER A 318 2.99 0.22 -14.14
C SER A 318 4.21 -0.69 -14.30
N ILE A 319 4.30 -1.48 -15.37
CA ILE A 319 5.50 -2.27 -15.67
C ILE A 319 6.68 -1.36 -16.06
N LYS A 320 6.39 -0.27 -16.79
CA LYS A 320 7.42 0.74 -17.14
C LYS A 320 7.90 1.53 -15.92
N CYS A 321 7.14 1.55 -14.81
CA CYS A 321 7.56 2.19 -13.58
C CYS A 321 8.71 1.47 -12.86
N VAL A 322 8.91 0.18 -13.14
CA VAL A 322 9.95 -0.63 -12.49
C VAL A 322 11.37 -0.13 -12.80
N ARG A 323 11.58 0.49 -13.98
CA ARG A 323 12.87 1.10 -14.35
C ARG A 323 13.10 2.46 -13.71
N LEU A 324 12.09 3.08 -13.11
CA LEU A 324 12.19 4.37 -12.44
C LEU A 324 12.78 4.12 -11.04
N VAL A 325 14.07 4.43 -10.87
CA VAL A 325 14.87 3.97 -9.72
C VAL A 325 15.67 5.08 -9.05
N LEU A 326 15.73 6.28 -9.62
CA LEU A 326 16.40 7.44 -9.03
C LEU A 326 15.50 8.66 -9.18
N TRP A 327 15.57 9.59 -8.24
CA TRP A 327 14.97 10.91 -8.37
C TRP A 327 15.99 11.89 -8.97
N ASP A 328 15.65 12.50 -10.11
CA ASP A 328 16.42 13.60 -10.70
C ASP A 328 15.95 14.92 -10.10
N GLU A 329 16.79 15.54 -9.27
CA GLU A 329 16.50 16.80 -8.58
C GLU A 329 16.30 17.96 -9.56
N SER A 330 17.00 17.95 -10.70
CA SER A 330 16.95 19.04 -11.69
C SER A 330 15.69 18.94 -12.54
N ALA A 331 15.39 17.74 -13.03
CA ALA A 331 14.21 17.49 -13.86
C ALA A 331 12.92 17.27 -13.06
N LYS A 332 13.02 17.15 -11.72
CA LYS A 332 11.92 16.85 -10.79
C LYS A 332 11.09 15.64 -11.22
N LYS A 333 11.76 14.55 -11.58
CA LYS A 333 11.12 13.31 -12.01
C LYS A 333 11.93 12.08 -11.63
N LEU A 334 11.27 10.94 -11.56
CA LEU A 334 11.96 9.67 -11.45
C LEU A 334 12.58 9.28 -12.81
N ILE A 335 13.79 8.74 -12.78
CA ILE A 335 14.55 8.32 -13.95
C ILE A 335 15.15 6.92 -13.77
N SER A 336 15.54 6.32 -14.89
CA SER A 336 16.28 5.07 -14.93
C SER A 336 17.80 5.29 -14.85
N PHE A 337 18.54 4.23 -14.51
CA PHE A 337 20.00 4.25 -14.61
C PHE A 337 20.51 4.53 -16.04
N ARG A 338 19.72 4.24 -17.08
CA ARG A 338 20.07 4.54 -18.46
C ARG A 338 20.00 6.04 -18.72
N GLU A 339 18.90 6.68 -18.34
CA GLU A 339 18.71 8.13 -18.47
C GLU A 339 19.76 8.90 -17.68
N MET A 340 20.05 8.48 -16.44
CA MET A 340 21.12 9.08 -15.64
C MET A 340 22.47 9.07 -16.38
N ARG A 341 22.84 7.94 -17.02
CA ARG A 341 24.07 7.86 -17.82
C ARG A 341 24.05 8.77 -19.04
N SER A 342 22.91 8.90 -19.72
CA SER A 342 22.76 9.81 -20.86
C SER A 342 22.93 11.27 -20.43
N LEU A 343 22.31 11.66 -19.32
CA LEU A 343 22.45 13.01 -18.73
C LEU A 343 23.91 13.31 -18.36
N GLN A 344 24.62 12.34 -17.77
CA GLN A 344 26.05 12.48 -17.46
C GLN A 344 26.94 12.58 -18.71
N ALA A 345 26.55 11.91 -19.80
CA ALA A 345 27.28 11.96 -21.07
C ALA A 345 26.95 13.20 -21.92
N GLY A 346 26.08 14.09 -21.45
CA GLY A 346 25.63 15.27 -22.21
C GLY A 346 24.69 14.94 -23.39
N VAL A 347 24.16 13.72 -23.45
CA VAL A 347 23.24 13.28 -24.51
C VAL A 347 21.82 13.37 -23.95
N GLN A 348 21.00 14.29 -24.47
CA GLN A 348 19.58 14.30 -24.11
C GLN A 348 18.92 12.99 -24.56
N PRO A 349 18.17 12.30 -23.68
CA PRO A 349 17.46 11.09 -24.07
C PRO A 349 16.38 11.42 -25.12
N ALA A 350 16.36 10.62 -26.20
CA ALA A 350 15.40 10.71 -27.29
C ALA A 350 14.00 10.22 -26.91
#